data_AF-Q2V9B9-F1
#
_entry.id   AF-Q2V9B9-F1
#
_cell.length_a   1.000
_cell.length_b   1.000
_cell.length_c   1.000
_cell.angle_alpha   90.00
_cell.angle_beta   90.00
_cell.angle_gamma   90.00
#
_symmetry.space_group_name_H-M   'P 1'
#
loop_
_entity.id
_entity.type
_entity.pdbx_description
1 polymer ?
#
loop_
_entity_poly.entity_id
_entity_poly.type
_entity_poly.pdbx_seq_one_letter_code
_entity_poly.pdbx_strand_id
1 'polypeptide(L)'
;MGAYTYVSELWRKTSDVMSLAKVEVLEYRQLPSMVRVTRPTRPDKARRLGYKAKQGYVVYRVRVKRGGRKRPVSKGIVYGKPTNQGVTQLKFQRSKRSVAEERAGRKLGGLRVLNSYWINEDSTYKYF
;
A
#
# COMPACT_ATOMS: atom_id res chain seq x y z
N MET A 1 -4.02 27.28 -14.01
CA MET A 1 -3.77 26.07 -13.18
C MET A 1 -4.98 25.15 -13.29
N GLY A 2 -4.78 23.85 -13.50
CA GLY A 2 -5.90 22.89 -13.60
C GLY A 2 -6.35 22.37 -12.23
N ALA A 3 -7.59 21.86 -12.13
CA ALA A 3 -8.15 21.32 -10.88
C ALA A 3 -7.25 20.25 -10.22
N TYR A 4 -6.58 19.42 -11.01
CA TYR A 4 -5.66 18.39 -10.49
C TYR A 4 -4.40 18.95 -9.83
N THR A 5 -3.97 20.15 -10.20
CA THR A 5 -2.84 20.83 -9.56
C THR A 5 -3.18 21.15 -8.10
N TYR A 6 -4.35 21.73 -7.86
CA TYR A 6 -4.84 22.02 -6.51
C TYR A 6 -5.03 20.76 -5.66
N VAL A 7 -5.59 19.69 -6.23
CA VAL A 7 -5.71 18.40 -5.53
C VAL A 7 -4.33 17.87 -5.15
N SER A 8 -3.36 17.92 -6.08
CA SER A 8 -2.00 17.48 -5.81
C SER A 8 -1.31 18.33 -4.73
N GLU A 9 -1.61 19.62 -4.63
CA GLU A 9 -1.11 20.51 -3.57
C GLU A 9 -1.77 20.22 -2.23
N LEU A 10 -3.07 19.94 -2.20
CA LEU A 10 -3.80 19.56 -1.00
C LEU A 10 -3.18 18.31 -0.35
N TRP A 11 -2.90 17.28 -1.16
CA TRP A 11 -2.25 16.05 -0.68
C TRP A 11 -0.79 16.20 -0.24
N ARG A 12 -0.13 17.34 -0.53
CA ARG A 12 1.23 17.64 -0.08
C ARG A 12 1.27 18.34 1.28
N LYS A 13 0.18 19.01 1.68
CA LYS A 13 0.10 19.78 2.91
C LYS A 13 -0.47 18.93 4.05
N THR A 14 0.13 19.01 5.24
CA THR A 14 -0.36 18.37 6.47
C THR A 14 -1.36 19.28 7.20
N SER A 15 -2.37 19.79 6.49
CA SER A 15 -3.40 20.66 7.08
C SER A 15 -4.54 19.86 7.70
N ASP A 16 -5.35 20.47 8.57
CA ASP A 16 -6.44 19.82 9.30
C ASP A 16 -7.46 19.10 8.40
N VAL A 17 -7.62 19.51 7.14
CA VAL A 17 -8.45 18.80 6.16
C VAL A 17 -7.93 17.39 5.87
N MET A 18 -6.63 17.15 5.97
CA MET A 18 -6.04 15.81 5.86
C MET A 18 -6.29 14.95 7.10
N SER A 19 -6.87 15.49 8.18
CA SER A 19 -7.41 14.68 9.28
C SER A 19 -8.57 13.80 8.82
N LEU A 20 -9.25 14.13 7.72
CA LEU A 20 -10.23 13.26 7.07
C LEU A 20 -9.64 11.90 6.68
N ALA A 21 -8.33 11.85 6.41
CA ALA A 21 -7.62 10.60 6.17
C ALA A 21 -7.69 9.65 7.40
N LYS A 22 -7.88 10.17 8.61
CA LYS A 22 -8.08 9.35 9.82
C LYS A 22 -9.43 8.62 9.79
N VAL A 23 -10.47 9.27 9.27
CA VAL A 23 -11.81 8.68 9.15
C VAL A 23 -11.79 7.53 8.14
N GLU A 24 -11.16 7.75 6.97
CA GLU A 24 -11.03 6.69 5.95
C GLU A 24 -10.31 5.44 6.47
N VAL A 25 -9.27 5.61 7.29
CA VAL A 25 -8.53 4.47 7.86
C VAL A 25 -9.41 3.60 8.76
N LEU A 26 -10.38 4.18 9.46
CA LEU A 26 -11.30 3.41 10.30
C LEU A 26 -12.12 2.44 9.45
N GLU A 27 -12.63 2.89 8.31
CA GLU A 27 -13.32 2.03 7.34
C GLU A 27 -12.38 0.95 6.79
N TYR A 28 -11.15 1.32 6.42
CA TYR A 28 -10.18 0.39 5.82
C TYR A 28 -9.77 -0.75 6.75
N ARG A 29 -9.85 -0.54 8.07
CA ARG A 29 -9.57 -1.57 9.08
C ARG A 29 -10.66 -2.65 9.13
N GLN A 30 -11.92 -2.25 9.01
CA GLN A 30 -13.07 -3.15 9.04
C GLN A 30 -13.14 -4.03 7.79
N LEU A 31 -12.61 -3.52 6.67
CA LEU A 31 -12.66 -4.20 5.39
C LEU A 31 -11.57 -5.30 5.23
N PRO A 32 -11.75 -6.23 4.28
CA PRO A 32 -10.76 -7.27 3.97
C PRO A 32 -9.40 -6.71 3.54
N SER A 33 -8.39 -7.58 3.49
CA SER A 33 -7.03 -7.19 3.13
C SER A 33 -6.88 -6.64 1.70
N MET A 34 -7.80 -6.98 0.81
CA MET A 34 -7.90 -6.49 -0.55
C MET A 34 -9.36 -6.27 -0.91
N VAL A 35 -9.67 -5.08 -1.41
CA VAL A 35 -11.03 -4.67 -1.79
C VAL A 35 -10.99 -3.96 -3.13
N ARG A 36 -11.97 -4.27 -3.99
CA ARG A 36 -12.18 -3.54 -5.24
C ARG A 36 -12.85 -2.21 -4.94
N VAL A 37 -12.31 -1.12 -5.48
CA VAL A 37 -12.88 0.22 -5.32
C VAL A 37 -13.48 0.67 -6.64
N THR A 38 -14.62 1.36 -6.60
CA THR A 38 -15.33 1.85 -7.79
C THR A 38 -14.62 3.02 -8.46
N ARG A 39 -14.02 3.91 -7.67
CA ARG A 39 -13.27 5.09 -8.14
C ARG A 39 -11.96 5.23 -7.35
N PRO A 40 -10.89 5.76 -7.95
CA PRO A 40 -9.64 5.99 -7.22
C PRO A 40 -9.83 7.07 -6.16
N THR A 41 -9.39 6.80 -4.93
CA THR A 41 -9.36 7.78 -3.83
C THR A 41 -8.58 9.05 -4.21
N ARG A 42 -7.54 8.89 -5.05
CA ARG A 42 -6.69 9.98 -5.55
C ARG A 42 -6.70 10.05 -7.07
N PRO A 43 -7.67 10.74 -7.68
CA PRO A 43 -7.79 10.80 -9.14
C PRO A 43 -6.61 11.53 -9.80
N ASP A 44 -6.03 12.54 -9.13
CA ASP A 44 -4.83 13.27 -9.56
C ASP A 44 -3.62 12.33 -9.74
N LYS A 45 -3.35 11.52 -8.70
CA LYS A 45 -2.19 10.63 -8.66
C LYS A 45 -2.41 9.42 -9.55
N ALA A 46 -3.61 8.85 -9.55
CA ALA A 46 -3.97 7.73 -10.41
C ALA A 46 -3.77 8.08 -11.89
N ARG A 47 -4.25 9.26 -12.34
CA ARG A 47 -4.06 9.71 -13.73
C ARG A 47 -2.59 9.86 -14.11
N ARG A 48 -1.76 10.41 -13.21
CA ARG A 48 -0.30 10.52 -13.43
C ARG A 48 0.37 9.16 -13.59
N LEU A 49 -0.16 8.13 -12.94
CA LEU A 49 0.34 6.76 -13.02
C LEU A 49 -0.28 5.93 -14.15
N GLY A 50 -1.06 6.56 -15.03
CA GLY A 50 -1.61 5.94 -16.23
C GLY A 50 -3.06 5.43 -16.11
N TYR A 51 -3.73 5.65 -14.97
CA TYR A 51 -5.17 5.36 -14.87
C TYR A 51 -5.96 6.25 -15.82
N LYS A 52 -6.88 5.64 -16.56
CA LYS A 52 -7.88 6.32 -17.38
C LYS A 52 -9.26 5.85 -16.96
N ALA A 53 -10.21 6.78 -16.86
CA ALA A 53 -11.60 6.46 -16.56
C ALA A 53 -12.30 5.90 -17.81
N LYS A 54 -11.92 4.67 -18.18
CA LYS A 54 -12.48 3.91 -19.29
C LYS A 54 -12.61 2.43 -18.90
N GLN A 55 -13.43 1.68 -19.62
CA GLN A 55 -13.54 0.24 -19.41
C GLN A 55 -12.19 -0.45 -19.58
N GLY A 56 -11.96 -1.53 -18.83
CA GLY A 56 -10.68 -2.25 -18.76
C GLY A 56 -9.72 -1.76 -17.67
N TYR A 57 -10.00 -0.63 -17.01
CA TYR A 57 -9.27 -0.19 -15.82
C TYR A 57 -10.03 -0.56 -14.55
N VAL A 58 -9.32 -1.11 -13.58
CA VAL A 58 -9.86 -1.46 -12.27
C VAL A 58 -8.91 -0.97 -11.18
N VAL A 59 -9.48 -0.58 -10.05
CA VAL A 59 -8.72 -0.09 -8.88
C VAL A 59 -8.98 -1.03 -7.72
N TYR A 60 -7.90 -1.48 -7.08
CA TYR A 60 -7.95 -2.28 -5.88
C TYR A 60 -7.17 -1.58 -4.78
N ARG A 61 -7.72 -1.60 -3.57
CA ARG A 61 -7.04 -1.19 -2.36
C ARG A 61 -6.47 -2.42 -1.68
N VAL A 62 -5.21 -2.35 -1.28
CA VAL A 62 -4.47 -3.45 -0.64
C VAL A 62 -3.79 -2.97 0.63
N ARG A 63 -3.95 -3.72 1.73
CA ARG A 63 -3.22 -3.46 2.98
C ARG A 63 -2.00 -4.36 3.15
N VAL A 64 -0.90 -3.77 3.61
CA VAL A 64 0.37 -4.46 3.90
C VAL A 64 0.82 -4.12 5.32
N LYS A 65 1.19 -5.14 6.11
CA LYS A 65 1.61 -4.94 7.50
C LYS A 65 2.89 -4.09 7.57
N ARG A 66 2.92 -3.19 8.55
CA ARG A 66 4.08 -2.35 8.86
C ARG A 66 5.14 -3.15 9.62
N GLY A 67 6.27 -2.49 9.90
CA GLY A 67 7.44 -3.12 10.51
C GLY A 67 8.39 -3.79 9.51
N GLY A 68 9.39 -4.47 10.08
CA GLY A 68 10.35 -5.32 9.37
C GLY A 68 9.82 -6.73 9.15
N ARG A 69 10.68 -7.64 8.68
CA ARG A 69 10.33 -9.03 8.42
C ARG A 69 11.20 -9.93 9.26
N LYS A 70 10.59 -10.56 10.28
CA LYS A 70 11.25 -11.59 11.08
C LYS A 70 11.67 -12.76 10.18
N ARG A 71 12.86 -13.32 10.41
CA ARG A 71 13.27 -14.57 9.78
C ARG A 71 12.32 -15.72 10.20
N PRO A 72 11.81 -16.53 9.27
CA PRO A 72 10.94 -17.65 9.60
C PRO A 72 11.78 -18.83 10.11
N VAL A 73 12.13 -18.81 11.41
CA VAL A 73 12.87 -19.90 12.08
C VAL A 73 12.11 -20.37 13.32
N SER A 74 12.11 -21.69 13.53
CA SER A 74 11.47 -22.30 14.70
C SER A 74 12.20 -21.86 15.96
N LYS A 75 11.43 -21.39 16.97
CA LYS A 75 11.93 -20.90 18.27
C LYS A 75 13.02 -19.81 18.21
N GLY A 76 13.28 -19.20 17.05
CA GLY A 76 14.37 -18.23 16.88
C GLY A 76 15.76 -18.87 16.76
N ILE A 77 15.85 -20.20 16.62
CA ILE A 77 17.12 -20.92 16.58
C ILE A 77 17.68 -20.86 15.15
N VAL A 78 18.92 -20.40 15.03
CA VAL A 78 19.69 -20.38 13.78
C VAL A 78 21.04 -21.03 14.04
N TYR A 79 21.33 -22.11 13.33
CA TYR A 79 22.62 -22.80 13.41
C TYR A 79 23.68 -22.11 12.54
N GLY A 80 24.95 -22.24 12.91
CA GLY A 80 26.10 -21.71 12.17
C GLY A 80 26.72 -20.46 12.78
N LYS A 81 27.42 -19.67 11.95
CA LYS A 81 28.24 -18.53 12.38
C LYS A 81 27.41 -17.45 13.09
N PRO A 82 27.96 -16.77 14.13
CA PRO A 82 27.27 -15.70 14.87
C PRO A 82 26.70 -14.58 13.99
N THR A 83 27.38 -14.27 12.89
CA THR A 83 26.93 -13.25 11.92
C THR A 83 25.55 -13.52 11.33
N ASN A 84 25.15 -14.79 11.22
CA ASN A 84 23.88 -15.20 10.62
C ASN A 84 22.75 -15.36 11.64
N GLN A 85 23.00 -15.19 12.94
CA GLN A 85 22.03 -15.47 14.01
C GLN A 85 20.94 -14.40 14.18
N GLY A 86 20.99 -13.29 13.46
CA GLY A 86 19.97 -12.23 13.53
C GLY A 86 18.57 -12.68 13.07
N VAL A 87 17.54 -12.42 13.89
CA VAL A 87 16.15 -12.85 13.61
C VAL A 87 15.16 -11.68 13.49
N THR A 88 15.16 -10.74 14.44
CA THR A 88 14.07 -9.75 14.59
C THR A 88 14.28 -8.45 13.81
N GLN A 89 15.50 -7.90 13.81
CA GLN A 89 15.79 -6.56 13.25
C GLN A 89 16.06 -6.58 11.73
N LEU A 90 15.63 -7.64 11.05
CA LEU A 90 15.81 -7.77 9.61
C LEU A 90 14.79 -6.93 8.83
N LYS A 91 15.28 -6.20 7.84
CA LYS A 91 14.47 -5.43 6.89
C LYS A 91 14.27 -6.26 5.63
N PHE A 92 13.07 -6.20 5.05
CA PHE A 92 12.83 -6.86 3.78
C PHE A 92 13.47 -6.06 2.64
N GLN A 93 14.06 -6.76 1.67
CA GLN A 93 14.78 -6.13 0.55
C GLN A 93 13.84 -5.35 -0.38
N ARG A 94 12.60 -5.81 -0.57
CA ARG A 94 11.61 -5.15 -1.42
C ARG A 94 10.77 -4.15 -0.63
N SER A 95 10.31 -3.09 -1.31
CA SER A 95 9.42 -2.10 -0.71
C SER A 95 8.03 -2.69 -0.39
N LYS A 96 7.33 -2.11 0.60
CA LYS A 96 5.95 -2.51 0.94
C LYS A 96 4.97 -2.31 -0.23
N ARG A 97 5.25 -1.33 -1.10
CA ARG A 97 4.50 -1.07 -2.34
C ARG A 97 4.62 -2.26 -3.31
N SER A 98 5.84 -2.73 -3.54
CA SER A 98 6.09 -3.92 -4.38
C SER A 98 5.42 -5.17 -3.80
N VAL A 99 5.41 -5.34 -2.47
CA VAL A 99 4.69 -6.44 -1.81
C VAL A 99 3.17 -6.33 -2.01
N ALA A 100 2.62 -5.11 -2.02
CA ALA A 100 1.18 -4.89 -2.27
C ALA A 100 0.82 -5.27 -3.72
N GLU A 101 1.63 -4.83 -4.68
CA GLU A 101 1.46 -5.15 -6.10
C GLU A 101 1.55 -6.66 -6.37
N GLU A 102 2.52 -7.34 -5.76
CA GLU A 102 2.67 -8.80 -5.87
C GLU A 102 1.47 -9.54 -5.27
N ARG A 103 0.93 -9.09 -4.12
CA ARG A 103 -0.29 -9.65 -3.52
C ARG A 103 -1.50 -9.48 -4.45
N ALA A 104 -1.65 -8.30 -5.06
CA ALA A 104 -2.69 -8.02 -6.03
C ALA A 104 -2.56 -8.91 -7.27
N GLY A 105 -1.38 -8.95 -7.89
CA GLY A 105 -1.12 -9.75 -9.08
C GLY A 105 -1.34 -11.24 -8.87
N ARG A 106 -0.93 -11.79 -7.71
CA ARG A 106 -1.17 -13.20 -7.37
C ARG A 106 -2.66 -13.53 -7.20
N LYS A 107 -3.44 -12.64 -6.56
CA LYS A 107 -4.87 -12.88 -6.32
C LYS A 107 -5.72 -12.62 -7.59
N LEU A 108 -5.27 -11.72 -8.44
CA LEU A 108 -5.99 -11.25 -9.63
C LEU A 108 -5.28 -11.67 -10.91
N GLY A 109 -5.06 -12.98 -11.10
CA GLY A 109 -4.25 -13.51 -12.21
C GLY A 109 -4.74 -13.15 -13.62
N GLY A 110 -6.03 -12.84 -13.79
CA GLY A 110 -6.60 -12.39 -15.08
C GLY A 110 -6.35 -10.90 -15.40
N LEU A 111 -5.72 -10.15 -14.50
CA LEU A 111 -5.46 -8.72 -14.65
C LEU A 111 -3.96 -8.44 -14.66
N ARG A 112 -3.57 -7.35 -15.32
CA ARG A 112 -2.17 -6.86 -15.29
C ARG A 112 -2.07 -5.67 -14.33
N VAL A 113 -1.10 -5.74 -13.43
CA VAL A 113 -0.80 -4.63 -12.51
C VAL A 113 -0.08 -3.54 -13.31
N LEU A 114 -0.71 -2.37 -13.44
CA LEU A 114 -0.12 -1.21 -14.11
C LEU A 114 0.81 -0.44 -13.15
N ASN A 115 0.26 -0.01 -12.02
CA ASN A 115 0.96 0.75 -11.00
C ASN A 115 0.15 0.77 -9.70
N SER A 116 0.74 1.27 -8.63
CA SER A 116 0.09 1.47 -7.33
C SER A 116 0.39 2.86 -6.78
N TYR A 117 -0.32 3.34 -5.76
CA TYR A 117 0.07 4.56 -5.06
C TYR A 117 -0.28 4.47 -3.58
N TRP A 118 0.46 5.18 -2.73
CA TRP A 118 0.12 5.25 -1.31
C TRP A 118 -1.15 6.06 -1.11
N ILE A 119 -2.06 5.51 -0.30
CA ILE A 119 -3.32 6.16 0.08
C ILE A 119 -3.23 6.65 1.52
N ASN A 120 -2.90 5.73 2.43
CA ASN A 120 -2.94 5.99 3.86
C ASN A 120 -2.07 5.00 4.66
N GLU A 121 -1.85 5.30 5.93
CA GLU A 121 -1.06 4.48 6.85
C GLU A 121 -1.62 4.59 8.27
N ASP A 122 -1.74 3.45 8.95
CA ASP A 122 -2.05 3.41 10.38
C ASP A 122 -0.87 2.83 11.17
N SER A 123 -1.02 2.59 12.48
CA SER A 123 0.05 2.00 13.30
C SER A 123 0.52 0.62 12.80
N THR A 124 -0.36 -0.14 12.15
CA THR A 124 -0.19 -1.58 11.90
C THR A 124 -0.05 -1.93 10.42
N TYR A 125 -0.63 -1.13 9.53
CA TYR A 125 -0.78 -1.36 8.10
C TYR A 125 -0.48 -0.10 7.29
N LYS A 126 0.07 -0.31 6.08
CA LYS A 126 0.09 0.66 4.99
C LYS A 126 -0.96 0.24 3.96
N TYR A 127 -1.66 1.23 3.41
CA TYR A 127 -2.68 1.05 2.37
C TYR A 127 -2.16 1.62 1.05
N PHE A 128 -2.26 0.80 0.01
CA PHE A 128 -1.89 1.12 -1.37
C PHE A 128 -3.06 0.85 -2.30
#